data_AF-I3XYN6-F1
#
_entry.id   AF-I3XYN6-F1
#
_cell.length_a   1.000
_cell.length_b   1.000
_cell.length_c   1.000
_cell.angle_alpha   90.00
_cell.angle_beta   90.00
_cell.angle_gamma   90.00
#
_symmetry.space_group_name_H-M   'P 1'
#
loop_
_entity.id
_entity.type
_entity.pdbx_description
1 polymer ?
#
loop_
_entity_poly.entity_id
_entity_poly.type
_entity_poly.pdbx_seq_one_letter_code
_entity_poly.pdbx_strand_id
1 'polypeptide(L)' 'MHVFVKLFAQYREGRFKAEQKEYPEGTTAQTVIDTLDLESVSPLGVLMANGRHVDVSYVLQEGDEIALFPKVGGG' A
#
# COMPACT_ATOMS: atom_id res chain seq x y z
N MET A 1 -7.50 -12.34 6.12
CA MET A 1 -7.91 -11.03 6.64
C MET A 1 -8.17 -10.08 5.48
N HIS A 2 -9.19 -9.23 5.58
CA HIS A 2 -9.55 -8.27 4.54
C HIS A 2 -8.94 -6.90 4.82
N VAL A 3 -8.19 -6.36 3.87
CA VAL A 3 -7.54 -5.05 3.96
C VAL A 3 -7.98 -4.21 2.76
N PHE A 4 -8.31 -2.95 2.99
CA PHE A 4 -8.64 -2.02 1.93
C PHE A 4 -7.38 -1.32 1.42
N VAL A 5 -6.98 -1.58 0.18
CA VAL A 5 -5.74 -1.04 -0.39
C VAL A 5 -6.07 0.11 -1.34
N LYS A 6 -5.51 1.29 -1.10
CA LYS A 6 -5.65 2.48 -1.95
C LYS A 6 -4.32 2.83 -2.61
N LEU A 7 -4.34 2.99 -3.93
CA LEU A 7 -3.17 3.34 -4.75
C LEU A 7 -3.30 4.77 -5.30
N PHE A 8 -2.19 5.50 -5.28
CA PHE A 8 -2.12 6.91 -5.72
C PHE A 8 -1.08 7.13 -6.82
N ALA A 9 -1.23 8.22 -7.58
CA ALA A 9 -0.34 8.62 -8.68
C ALA A 9 -0.01 7.45 -9.63
N GLN A 10 1.26 7.24 -9.98
CA GLN A 10 1.65 6.15 -10.89
C GLN A 10 1.32 4.74 -10.38
N TYR A 11 1.10 4.52 -9.08
CA TYR A 11 0.77 3.17 -8.58
C TYR A 11 -0.57 2.65 -9.08
N ARG A 12 -1.57 3.52 -9.33
CA ARG A 12 -2.90 3.13 -9.81
C ARG A 12 -3.01 3.05 -11.33
N GLU A 13 -2.00 3.46 -12.08
CA GLU A 13 -2.04 3.40 -13.55
C GLU A 13 -1.99 1.94 -14.03
N GLY A 14 -2.96 1.54 -14.85
CA GLY A 14 -3.12 0.14 -15.26
C GLY A 14 -3.52 -0.82 -14.14
N ARG A 15 -3.87 -0.32 -12.95
CA ARG A 15 -4.29 -1.08 -11.77
C ARG A 15 -5.60 -0.53 -11.20
N PHE A 16 -5.97 -0.98 -10.00
CA PHE A 16 -7.12 -0.48 -9.25
C PHE A 16 -6.77 0.83 -8.50
N LYS A 17 -7.78 1.66 -8.23
CA LYS A 17 -7.63 2.86 -7.39
C LYS A 17 -7.76 2.52 -5.90
N ALA A 18 -8.73 1.68 -5.58
CA ALA A 18 -9.05 1.26 -4.23
C ALA A 18 -9.81 -0.08 -4.30
N GLU A 19 -9.34 -1.10 -3.58
CA GLU A 19 -9.96 -2.43 -3.59
C GLU A 19 -9.74 -3.14 -2.26
N GLN A 20 -10.72 -3.94 -1.83
CA GLN A 20 -10.56 -4.84 -0.70
C GLN A 20 -9.84 -6.11 -1.16
N LYS A 21 -8.76 -6.46 -0.47
CA LYS A 21 -7.96 -7.64 -0.78
C LYS A 21 -7.82 -8.52 0.44
N GLU A 22 -7.73 -9.82 0.18
CA GLU A 22 -7.52 -10.82 1.21
C GLU A 22 -6.02 -11.12 1.35
N TYR A 23 -5.53 -11.04 2.57
CA TYR A 23 -4.15 -11.37 2.94
C TYR A 23 -4.13 -12.36 4.10
N PRO A 24 -3.09 -13.21 4.24
CA PRO A 24 -2.88 -14.00 5.45
C PRO A 24 -2.69 -13.13 6.69
N GLU A 25 -3.07 -13.63 7.86
CA GLU A 25 -2.73 -12.95 9.13
C GLU A 25 -1.21 -12.83 9.30
N GLY A 26 -0.76 -11.73 9.89
CA GLY A 26 0.67 -11.45 10.05
C GLY A 26 1.33 -10.85 8.80
N THR A 27 0.58 -10.62 7.72
CA THR A 27 1.10 -9.94 6.52
C THR A 27 1.55 -8.52 6.85
N THR A 28 2.71 -8.13 6.34
CA THR A 28 3.23 -6.76 6.50
C THR A 28 2.88 -5.88 5.31
N ALA A 29 2.94 -4.56 5.49
CA ALA A 29 2.77 -3.63 4.38
C ALA A 29 3.85 -3.82 3.29
N GLN A 30 5.08 -4.19 3.64
CA GLN A 30 6.13 -4.55 2.66
C GLN A 30 5.67 -5.71 1.77
N THR A 31 5.10 -6.76 2.34
CA THR A 31 4.60 -7.91 1.55
C THR A 31 3.53 -7.47 0.55
N VAL A 32 2.67 -6.50 0.89
CA VAL A 32 1.69 -5.94 -0.05
C VAL A 32 2.37 -5.16 -1.17
N ILE A 33 3.37 -4.34 -0.85
CA ILE A 33 4.16 -3.57 -1.81
C ILE A 33 4.85 -4.51 -2.82
N ASP A 34 5.47 -5.58 -2.32
CA ASP A 34 6.15 -6.60 -3.12
C ASP A 34 5.15 -7.35 -4.02
N THR A 35 4.02 -7.78 -3.46
CA THR A 35 2.97 -8.52 -4.20
C THR A 35 2.37 -7.69 -5.34
N LEU A 36 2.30 -6.37 -5.16
CA LEU A 36 1.78 -5.44 -6.16
C LEU A 36 2.84 -4.93 -7.12
N ASP A 37 4.11 -5.32 -6.92
CA ASP A 37 5.27 -4.88 -7.70
C ASP A 37 5.32 -3.35 -7.83
N LEU A 38 5.18 -2.66 -6.69
CA LEU A 38 5.12 -1.18 -6.68
C LEU A 38 6.51 -0.56 -6.80
N GLU A 39 7.55 -1.21 -6.26
CA GLU A 39 8.92 -0.70 -6.31
C GLU A 39 9.47 -0.62 -7.75
N SER A 40 9.07 -1.55 -8.63
CA SER A 40 9.40 -1.50 -10.06
C SER A 40 8.78 -0.29 -10.78
N VAL A 41 7.73 0.30 -10.22
CA VAL A 41 7.08 1.50 -10.77
C VAL A 41 7.72 2.77 -10.22
N SER A 42 7.93 2.85 -8.91
CA SER A 42 8.54 3.99 -8.23
C SER A 42 8.83 3.65 -6.77
N PRO A 43 9.88 4.23 -6.15
CA PRO A 43 10.09 4.10 -4.72
C PRO A 43 8.86 4.57 -3.92
N LEU A 44 8.57 3.90 -2.81
CA LEU A 44 7.53 4.32 -1.88
C LEU A 44 7.91 5.67 -1.27
N GLY A 45 6.97 6.61 -1.26
CA GLY A 45 7.13 7.90 -0.60
C GLY A 45 6.44 7.92 0.76
N VAL A 46 5.17 7.54 0.79
CA VAL A 46 4.33 7.55 2.00
C VAL A 46 3.49 6.28 2.05
N LEU A 47 3.45 5.66 3.23
CA LEU A 47 2.51 4.63 3.61
C LEU A 47 1.68 5.13 4.79
N MET A 48 0.37 4.96 4.69
CA MET A 48 -0.54 5.23 5.79
C MET A 48 -1.40 3.99 6.06
N ALA A 49 -1.66 3.71 7.34
CA ALA A 49 -2.68 2.77 7.79
C ALA A 49 -3.69 3.55 8.63
N ASN A 50 -4.97 3.47 8.26
CA ASN A 50 -6.09 4.14 8.94
C ASN A 50 -5.85 5.65 9.17
N GLY A 51 -5.30 6.33 8.16
CA GLY A 51 -5.00 7.76 8.22
C GLY A 51 -3.77 8.14 9.05
N ARG A 52 -2.95 7.17 9.49
CA ARG A 52 -1.72 7.40 10.24
C ARG A 52 -0.50 6.91 9.47
N HIS A 53 0.59 7.66 9.50
CA HIS A 53 1.86 7.22 8.93
C HIS A 53 2.38 6.00 9.68
N VAL A 54 2.77 4.97 8.93
CA VAL A 54 3.38 3.74 9.46
C VAL A 54 4.55 3.32 8.59
N ASP A 55 5.43 2.49 9.14
CA ASP A 55 6.56 1.90 8.41
C ASP A 55 6.10 0.69 7.58
N VAL A 56 6.89 0.31 6.57
CA VAL A 56 6.65 -0.88 5.74
C VAL A 56 6.65 -2.18 6.56
N SER A 57 7.30 -2.20 7.72
CA SER A 57 7.26 -3.32 8.67
C SER A 57 5.94 -3.43 9.44
N TYR A 58 4.99 -2.51 9.26
CA TYR A 58 3.68 -2.56 9.92
C TYR A 58 2.94 -3.85 9.56
N VAL A 59 2.50 -4.58 10.59
CA VAL A 59 1.70 -5.80 10.45
C VAL A 59 0.23 -5.42 10.31
N LEU A 60 -0.33 -5.70 9.14
CA LEU A 60 -1.72 -5.39 8.81
C LEU A 60 -2.69 -6.17 9.69
N GLN A 61 -3.81 -5.53 10.00
CA GLN A 61 -4.92 -6.10 10.78
C GLN A 61 -6.20 -6.22 9.93
N GLU A 62 -7.13 -7.07 10.35
CA GLU A 62 -8.45 -7.17 9.72
C GLU A 62 -9.15 -5.80 9.68
N GLY A 63 -9.63 -5.42 8.49
CA GLY A 63 -10.35 -4.16 8.28
C GLY A 63 -9.45 -2.94 8.11
N ASP A 64 -8.13 -3.08 8.15
CA ASP A 64 -7.21 -1.96 7.92
C ASP A 64 -7.43 -1.34 6.54
N GLU A 65 -7.39 -0.02 6.50
CA GLU A 65 -7.26 0.74 5.26
C GLU A 65 -5.82 1.22 5.10
N ILE A 66 -5.15 0.79 4.04
CA ILE A 66 -3.82 1.28 3.69
C ILE A 66 -3.83 2.16 2.45
N ALA A 67 -3.03 3.22 2.48
CA ALA A 67 -2.82 4.14 1.37
C ALA A 67 -1.33 4.18 1.01
N LEU A 68 -1.04 3.89 -0.26
CA LEU A 68 0.32 3.78 -0.80
C LEU A 68 0.56 4.90 -1.81
N PHE A 69 1.52 5.77 -1.51
CA PHE A 69 1.90 6.89 -2.35
C PHE A 69 3.33 6.69 -2.85
N PRO A 70 3.57 6.72 -4.17
CA PRO A 70 4.94 6.75 -4.66
C PRO A 70 5.61 8.06 -4.26
N LYS A 71 6.94 8.04 -4.18
CA LYS A 71 7.75 9.24 -4.02
C LYS A 71 7.51 10.15 -5.22
N VAL A 72 6.94 11.32 -4.97
CA VAL A 72 6.78 12.36 -5.99
C VAL A 72 8.07 13.17 -6.09
N GLY A 73 8.65 13.23 -7.30
CA GLY A 73 9.73 14.17 -7.59
C GLY A 73 9.15 15.59 -7.62
N GLY A 74 9.57 16.43 -6.67
CA GLY A 74 9.27 17.86 -6.71
C GLY A 74 9.98 18.51 -7.90
N GLY A 75 9.24 19.33 -8.65
CA GLY A 75 9.78 20.13 -9.76
C GLY A 75 10.76 21.21 -9.34
#